data_AF-A0A7V0W0N6-F1
#
_entry.id   AF-A0A7V0W0N6-F1
#
_cell.length_a   1.000
_cell.length_b   1.000
_cell.length_c   1.000
_cell.angle_alpha   90.00
_cell.angle_beta   90.00
_cell.angle_gamma   90.00
#
_symmetry.space_group_name_H-M   'P 1'
#
loop_
_entity.id
_entity.type
_entity.pdbx_description
1 polymer ?
#
loop_
_entity_poly.entity_id
_entity_poly.type
_entity_poly.pdbx_seq_one_letter_code
_entity_poly.pdbx_strand_id
1 'polypeptide(L)'
;MLSSEISTEQIAEAICKMDKDELQKLLCIVSKQVELISFATTITYYQEDRGYLARCLPLDAIAWGDTPEEALELIVDAVIEISETLVENCPNPDEFLQKKLCYAQIIYKHRESREEVKSILGFCRDAIYVS
;
A
#
# COMPACT_ATOMS: atom_id res chain seq x y z
N MET A 1 -10.51 23.37 22.08
CA MET A 1 -10.30 21.91 22.11
C MET A 1 -8.82 21.68 21.90
N LEU A 2 -8.10 21.17 22.90
CA LEU A 2 -6.66 20.91 22.82
C LEU A 2 -6.47 19.58 22.06
N SER A 3 -5.99 19.63 20.82
CA SER A 3 -5.32 18.46 20.22
C SER A 3 -3.97 18.34 20.90
N SER A 4 -3.80 17.36 21.78
CA SER A 4 -2.48 17.05 22.32
C SER A 4 -1.66 16.39 21.23
N GLU A 5 -0.85 17.18 20.53
CA GLU A 5 0.20 16.64 19.67
C GLU A 5 1.19 15.91 20.57
N ILE A 6 1.28 14.58 20.38
CA ILE A 6 2.26 13.75 21.07
C ILE A 6 3.59 13.93 20.33
N SER A 7 4.61 14.38 21.04
CA SER A 7 5.95 14.55 20.47
C SER A 7 6.64 13.20 20.22
N THR A 8 7.57 13.18 19.27
CA THR A 8 8.42 12.02 18.96
C THR A 8 9.19 11.50 20.17
N GLU A 9 9.62 12.41 21.04
CA GLU A 9 10.35 12.12 22.27
C GLU A 9 9.47 11.37 23.28
N GLN A 10 8.20 11.75 23.40
CA GLN A 10 7.25 11.08 24.29
C GLN A 10 6.91 9.66 23.79
N ILE A 11 6.85 9.48 22.47
CA ILE A 11 6.66 8.15 21.87
C ILE A 11 7.89 7.27 22.13
N ALA A 12 9.09 7.79 21.91
CA ALA A 12 10.34 7.06 22.15
C ALA A 12 10.49 6.66 23.62
N GLU A 13 10.16 7.56 24.55
CA GLU A 13 10.20 7.27 25.98
C GLU A 13 9.17 6.19 26.39
N ALA A 14 7.98 6.20 25.79
CA ALA A 14 6.97 5.17 26.01
C ALA A 14 7.44 3.80 25.51
N ILE A 15 8.03 3.74 24.31
CA ILE A 15 8.58 2.50 23.73
C ILE A 15 9.71 1.93 24.60
N CYS A 16 10.61 2.78 25.10
CA CYS A 16 11.72 2.35 25.96
C CYS A 16 11.26 1.77 27.31
N LYS A 17 10.04 2.10 27.75
CA LYS A 17 9.46 1.59 29.00
C LYS A 17 8.62 0.33 28.83
N MET A 18 8.33 -0.07 27.58
CA MET A 18 7.56 -1.27 27.29
C MET A 18 8.37 -2.53 27.58
N ASP A 19 7.71 -3.56 28.10
CA ASP A 19 8.31 -4.88 28.15
C ASP A 19 8.33 -5.54 26.76
N LYS A 20 9.04 -6.67 26.65
CA LYS A 20 9.21 -7.37 25.37
C LYS A 20 7.87 -7.80 24.75
N ASP A 21 6.90 -8.19 25.58
CA ASP A 21 5.62 -8.74 25.16
C ASP A 21 4.69 -7.61 24.69
N GLU A 22 4.72 -6.47 25.37
CA GLU A 22 4.06 -5.21 24.97
C GLU A 22 4.65 -4.64 23.69
N LEU A 23 5.98 -4.60 23.57
CA LEU A 23 6.66 -4.16 22.35
C LEU A 23 6.29 -5.06 21.17
N GLN A 24 6.19 -6.37 21.39
CA GLN A 24 5.83 -7.33 20.36
C GLN A 24 4.36 -7.21 19.93
N LYS A 25 3.45 -6.90 20.87
CA LYS A 25 2.04 -6.56 20.57
C LYS A 25 1.93 -5.24 19.81
N LEU A 26 2.67 -4.21 20.23
CA LEU A 26 2.73 -2.92 19.53
C LEU A 26 3.27 -3.12 18.11
N LEU A 27 4.38 -3.83 17.93
CA LEU A 27 4.93 -4.13 16.61
C LEU A 27 3.94 -4.91 15.75
N CYS A 28 3.13 -5.81 16.33
CA CYS A 28 2.10 -6.53 15.60
C CYS A 28 0.94 -5.61 15.17
N ILE A 29 0.51 -4.69 16.03
CA ILE A 29 -0.52 -3.69 15.73
C ILE A 29 -0.01 -2.69 14.69
N VAL A 30 1.20 -2.15 14.90
CA VAL A 30 1.86 -1.22 13.99
C VAL A 30 2.14 -1.91 12.67
N SER A 31 2.57 -3.17 12.62
CA SER A 31 2.74 -3.88 11.34
C SER A 31 1.41 -4.02 10.60
N LYS A 32 0.33 -4.38 11.29
CA LYS A 32 -1.03 -4.42 10.70
C LYS A 32 -1.56 -3.06 10.25
N GLN A 33 -1.15 -1.97 10.92
CA GLN A 33 -1.55 -0.60 10.55
C GLN A 33 -0.62 0.03 9.50
N VAL A 34 0.67 -0.30 9.51
CA VAL A 34 1.64 0.05 8.48
C VAL A 34 1.33 -0.70 7.20
N GLU A 35 0.81 -1.94 7.28
CA GLU A 35 0.22 -2.65 6.14
C GLU A 35 -0.92 -1.84 5.48
N LEU A 36 -1.71 -1.08 6.24
CA LEU A 36 -2.72 -0.16 5.73
C LEU A 36 -2.14 1.18 5.21
N ILE A 37 -0.98 1.62 5.70
CA ILE A 37 -0.22 2.76 5.16
C ILE A 37 0.62 2.35 3.93
N SER A 38 0.77 1.05 3.68
CA SER A 38 1.78 0.53 2.74
C SER A 38 1.31 0.36 1.30
N PHE A 39 0.02 0.49 0.98
CA PHE A 39 -0.42 0.66 -0.41
C PHE A 39 -0.02 2.04 -0.93
N ALA A 40 1.28 2.35 -0.90
CA ALA A 40 1.83 3.54 -1.50
C ALA A 40 1.74 3.37 -3.02
N THR A 41 0.67 3.94 -3.59
CA THR A 41 0.57 4.08 -5.03
C THR A 41 1.28 5.36 -5.45
N THR A 42 2.34 5.22 -6.25
CA THR A 42 3.07 6.35 -6.83
C THR A 42 2.63 6.57 -8.27
N ILE A 43 2.63 7.82 -8.73
CA ILE A 43 2.45 8.17 -10.14
C ILE A 43 3.66 8.99 -10.56
N THR A 44 4.32 8.60 -11.64
CA THR A 44 5.51 9.29 -12.16
C THR A 44 5.28 9.63 -13.62
N TYR A 45 5.55 10.88 -14.01
CA TYR A 45 5.54 11.29 -15.41
C TYR A 45 6.88 10.95 -16.07
N TYR A 46 6.83 10.36 -17.26
CA TYR A 46 7.99 9.97 -18.05
C TYR A 46 8.00 10.77 -19.35
N GLN A 47 8.96 11.69 -19.49
CA GLN A 47 9.02 12.62 -20.62
C GLN A 47 9.27 11.93 -21.97
N GLU A 48 10.08 10.87 -21.99
CA GLU A 48 10.47 10.16 -23.22
C GLU A 48 9.25 9.54 -23.91
N ASP A 49 8.37 8.93 -23.12
CA ASP A 49 7.18 8.23 -23.59
C ASP A 49 5.91 9.10 -23.51
N ARG A 50 6.00 10.29 -22.94
CA ARG A 50 4.91 11.25 -22.75
C ARG A 50 3.69 10.67 -22.00
N GLY A 51 3.94 9.87 -20.96
CA GLY A 51 2.87 9.25 -20.18
C GLY A 51 3.19 9.14 -18.70
N TYR A 52 2.24 8.56 -17.97
CA TYR A 52 2.25 8.43 -16.52
C TYR A 52 2.30 6.95 -16.15
N LEU A 53 3.24 6.61 -15.27
CA LEU A 53 3.36 5.28 -14.70
C LEU A 53 2.85 5.30 -13.26
N ALA A 54 1.78 4.55 -13.02
CA ALA A 54 1.31 4.25 -11.67
C ALA A 54 1.97 2.94 -11.17
N ARG A 55 2.41 2.92 -9.91
CA ARG A 55 2.98 1.73 -9.27
C ARG A 55 2.42 1.51 -7.88
N CYS A 56 1.92 0.30 -7.60
CA CYS A 56 1.57 -0.18 -6.27
C CYS A 56 2.68 -1.11 -5.77
N LEU A 57 3.57 -0.56 -4.92
CA LEU A 57 4.79 -1.25 -4.50
C LEU A 57 4.57 -2.59 -3.78
N PRO A 58 3.59 -2.75 -2.86
CA PRO A 58 3.41 -4.01 -2.16
C PRO A 58 3.02 -5.19 -3.06
N LEU A 59 2.29 -4.90 -4.14
CA LEU A 59 1.85 -5.91 -5.10
C LEU A 59 2.76 -6.00 -6.33
N ASP A 60 3.73 -5.09 -6.46
CA ASP A 60 4.57 -4.97 -7.65
C ASP A 60 3.73 -4.77 -8.93
N ALA A 61 2.58 -4.10 -8.76
CA ALA A 61 1.66 -3.81 -9.85
C ALA A 61 2.08 -2.50 -10.51
N ILE A 62 2.00 -2.46 -11.84
CA ILE A 62 2.32 -1.29 -12.64
C ILE A 62 1.24 -1.05 -13.68
N ALA A 63 0.98 0.21 -13.99
CA ALA A 63 0.06 0.59 -15.06
C ALA A 63 0.51 1.89 -15.73
N TRP A 64 0.33 1.97 -17.05
CA TRP A 64 0.70 3.12 -17.86
C TRP A 64 -0.54 3.79 -18.43
N GLY A 65 -0.63 5.11 -18.32
CA GLY A 65 -1.70 5.90 -18.95
C GLY A 65 -1.16 7.19 -19.58
N ASP A 66 -1.88 7.73 -20.55
CA ASP A 66 -1.55 9.01 -21.19
C ASP A 66 -1.88 10.19 -20.27
N THR A 67 -2.75 9.97 -19.29
CA THR A 67 -3.13 10.94 -18.24
C THR A 67 -2.93 10.34 -16.84
N PRO A 68 -2.77 11.17 -15.79
CA PRO A 68 -2.72 10.69 -14.41
C PRO A 68 -3.96 9.87 -14.04
N GLU A 69 -5.15 10.32 -14.47
CA GLU A 69 -6.42 9.66 -14.21
C GLU A 69 -6.51 8.29 -14.88
N GLU A 70 -6.02 8.16 -16.12
CA GLU A 70 -5.97 6.88 -16.80
C GLU A 70 -5.01 5.90 -16.11
N ALA A 71 -3.80 6.35 -15.75
CA ALA A 71 -2.85 5.53 -15.02
C ALA A 71 -3.42 5.05 -13.67
N LEU A 72 -4.23 5.89 -13.01
CA LEU A 72 -4.95 5.58 -11.77
C LEU A 72 -6.06 4.55 -11.96
N GLU A 73 -6.84 4.61 -13.03
CA GLU A 73 -7.85 3.59 -13.31
C GLU A 73 -7.20 2.25 -13.66
N LEU A 74 -6.13 2.27 -14.45
CA LEU A 74 -5.46 1.06 -14.90
C LEU A 74 -4.70 0.37 -13.76
N ILE A 75 -4.13 1.11 -12.79
CA ILE A 75 -3.48 0.46 -11.63
C ILE A 75 -4.50 -0.25 -10.74
N VAL A 76 -5.74 0.25 -10.66
CA VAL A 76 -6.83 -0.42 -9.93
C VAL A 76 -7.12 -1.79 -10.55
N ASP A 77 -7.22 -1.87 -11.88
CA ASP A 77 -7.40 -3.13 -12.60
C ASP A 77 -6.22 -4.08 -12.36
N ALA A 78 -5.00 -3.59 -12.50
CA ALA A 78 -3.79 -4.40 -12.31
C ALA A 78 -3.68 -4.99 -10.90
N VAL A 79 -3.99 -4.21 -9.85
CA VAL A 79 -3.93 -4.75 -8.47
C VAL A 79 -5.01 -5.77 -8.20
N ILE A 80 -6.20 -5.64 -8.80
CA ILE A 80 -7.28 -6.63 -8.68
C ILE A 80 -6.83 -7.93 -9.34
N GLU A 81 -6.38 -7.88 -10.60
CA GLU A 81 -5.95 -9.06 -11.36
C GLU A 81 -4.80 -9.81 -10.66
N ILE A 82 -3.79 -9.08 -10.19
CA ILE A 82 -2.67 -9.66 -9.45
C ILE A 82 -3.18 -10.31 -8.15
N SER A 83 -4.11 -9.68 -7.46
CA SER A 83 -4.64 -10.19 -6.20
C SER A 83 -5.47 -11.46 -6.38
N GLU A 84 -6.32 -11.51 -7.40
CA GLU A 84 -7.03 -12.73 -7.81
C GLU A 84 -6.05 -13.84 -8.15
N THR A 85 -5.05 -13.53 -8.98
CA THR A 85 -4.03 -14.50 -9.38
C THR A 85 -3.29 -15.08 -8.18
N LEU A 86 -2.83 -14.23 -7.26
CA LEU A 86 -2.05 -14.66 -6.09
C LEU A 86 -2.88 -15.48 -5.11
N VAL A 87 -4.11 -15.04 -4.80
CA VAL A 87 -4.97 -15.71 -3.81
C VAL A 87 -5.49 -17.05 -4.33
N GLU A 88 -5.83 -17.14 -5.61
CA GLU A 88 -6.44 -18.34 -6.18
C GLU A 88 -5.42 -19.38 -6.64
N ASN A 89 -4.24 -18.95 -7.10
CA ASN A 89 -3.27 -19.84 -7.73
C ASN A 89 -2.01 -20.13 -6.90
N CYS A 90 -1.90 -19.60 -5.67
CA CYS A 90 -0.72 -19.83 -4.84
C CYS A 90 -1.01 -20.54 -3.49
N PRO A 91 -1.19 -21.86 -3.50
CA PRO A 91 -1.48 -22.62 -2.27
C PRO A 91 -0.26 -22.80 -1.34
N ASN A 92 0.97 -22.69 -1.85
CA ASN A 92 2.21 -22.88 -1.08
C ASN A 92 3.22 -21.75 -1.35
N PRO A 93 2.98 -20.54 -0.83
CA PRO A 93 3.86 -19.40 -1.04
C PRO A 93 5.16 -19.51 -0.24
N ASP A 94 6.27 -19.12 -0.87
CA ASP A 94 7.52 -18.86 -0.17
C ASP A 94 7.43 -17.59 0.72
N GLU A 95 8.45 -17.33 1.53
CA GLU A 95 8.45 -16.20 2.48
C GLU A 95 8.27 -14.83 1.81
N PHE A 96 8.79 -14.66 0.59
CA PHE A 96 8.64 -13.41 -0.16
C PHE A 96 7.21 -13.24 -0.65
N LEU A 97 6.64 -14.30 -1.20
CA LEU A 97 5.28 -14.30 -1.72
C LEU A 97 4.23 -14.24 -0.61
N GLN A 98 4.52 -14.77 0.59
CA GLN A 98 3.66 -14.64 1.77
C GLN A 98 3.39 -13.17 2.12
N LYS A 99 4.42 -12.31 2.03
CA LYS A 99 4.26 -10.87 2.26
C LYS A 99 3.35 -10.23 1.22
N LYS A 100 3.57 -10.54 -0.07
CA LYS A 100 2.70 -10.07 -1.18
C LYS A 100 1.25 -10.57 -1.01
N LEU A 101 1.07 -11.81 -0.53
CA LEU A 101 -0.22 -12.42 -0.29
C LEU A 101 -1.05 -11.72 0.78
N CYS A 102 -0.42 -11.19 1.85
CA CYS A 102 -1.13 -10.38 2.84
C CYS A 102 -1.81 -9.17 2.20
N TYR A 103 -1.12 -8.48 1.29
CA TYR A 103 -1.68 -7.36 0.53
C TYR A 103 -2.74 -7.82 -0.48
N ALA A 104 -2.46 -8.90 -1.21
CA ALA A 104 -3.37 -9.46 -2.19
C ALA A 104 -4.71 -9.87 -1.55
N GLN A 105 -4.69 -10.45 -0.35
CA GLN A 105 -5.91 -10.85 0.37
C GLN A 105 -6.79 -9.66 0.75
N ILE A 106 -6.19 -8.51 1.06
CA ILE A 106 -6.94 -7.28 1.35
C ILE A 106 -7.68 -6.82 0.08
N ILE A 107 -6.97 -6.67 -1.04
CA ILE A 107 -7.59 -6.25 -2.31
C ILE A 107 -8.61 -7.28 -2.78
N TYR A 108 -8.30 -8.58 -2.71
CA TYR A 108 -9.19 -9.66 -3.10
C TYR A 108 -10.53 -9.59 -2.36
N LYS A 109 -10.54 -9.26 -1.07
CA LYS A 109 -11.77 -9.11 -0.28
C LYS A 109 -12.68 -7.98 -0.80
N HIS A 110 -12.10 -6.95 -1.41
CA HIS A 110 -12.80 -5.74 -1.86
C HIS A 110 -12.93 -5.63 -3.39
N ARG A 111 -12.45 -6.63 -4.14
CA ARG A 111 -12.31 -6.61 -5.61
C ARG A 111 -13.59 -6.33 -6.40
N GLU A 112 -14.75 -6.63 -5.83
CA GLU A 112 -16.06 -6.37 -6.47
C GLU A 112 -16.42 -4.87 -6.50
N SER A 113 -15.75 -4.03 -5.71
CA SER A 113 -15.96 -2.59 -5.64
C SER A 113 -14.69 -1.83 -5.97
N ARG A 114 -14.59 -1.32 -7.21
CA ARG A 114 -13.46 -0.48 -7.65
C ARG A 114 -13.24 0.73 -6.74
N GLU A 115 -14.31 1.34 -6.25
CA GLU A 115 -14.23 2.52 -5.38
C GLU A 115 -13.64 2.18 -4.00
N GLU A 116 -13.94 0.98 -3.47
CA GLU A 116 -13.28 0.51 -2.25
C GLU A 116 -11.80 0.22 -2.49
N VAL A 117 -11.45 -0.41 -3.63
CA VAL A 117 -10.05 -0.65 -4.01
C VAL A 117 -9.28 0.67 -4.17
N LYS A 118 -9.87 1.68 -4.82
CA LYS A 118 -9.28 3.03 -4.93
C LYS A 118 -9.02 3.66 -3.56
N SER A 119 -9.96 3.50 -2.63
CA SER A 119 -9.80 3.98 -1.25
C SER A 119 -8.63 3.30 -0.53
N ILE A 120 -8.46 1.99 -0.73
CA ILE A 120 -7.35 1.20 -0.17
C ILE A 120 -6.00 1.62 -0.76
N LEU A 121 -5.95 1.91 -2.06
CA LEU A 121 -4.71 2.27 -2.77
C LEU A 121 -4.11 3.61 -2.38
N GLY A 122 -4.79 4.42 -1.56
CA GLY A 122 -4.23 5.60 -0.91
C GLY A 122 -3.35 6.45 -1.83
N PHE A 123 -3.94 7.13 -2.82
CA PHE A 123 -3.16 7.85 -3.83
C PHE A 123 -2.41 9.05 -3.23
N CYS A 124 -1.09 8.94 -3.13
CA CYS A 124 -0.24 10.05 -2.73
C CYS A 124 0.07 10.91 -3.96
N ARG A 125 -0.68 12.00 -4.13
CA ARG A 125 -0.52 12.96 -5.25
C ARG A 125 0.80 13.74 -5.21
N ASP A 126 1.51 13.69 -4.09
CA ASP A 126 2.75 14.46 -3.91
C ASP A 126 3.96 13.88 -4.67
N ALA A 127 3.83 12.67 -5.25
CA ALA A 127 4.88 12.04 -6.08
C ALA A 127 4.82 12.41 -7.58
N ILE A 128 3.89 13.29 -7.99
CA ILE A 128 3.63 13.65 -9.40
C ILE A 128 4.80 14.40 -10.06
N TYR A 129 5.75 14.93 -9.28
CA TYR A 129 6.90 15.67 -9.80
C TYR A 129 8.22 15.01 -9.40
N VAL A 130 8.76 14.19 -10.29
CA VAL A 130 10.20 13.92 -10.31
C VAL A 130 10.71 14.48 -11.63
N SER A 131 11.47 15.56 -11.52
CA SER A 131 12.20 16.25 -12.61
C SER A 131 13.29 15.38 -13.22
#